data_AF-A0A959SJN5-F1
#
_entry.id   AF-A0A959SJN5-F1
#
_cell.length_a   1.000
_cell.length_b   1.000
_cell.length_c   1.000
_cell.angle_alpha   90.00
_cell.angle_beta   90.00
_cell.angle_gamma   90.00
#
_symmetry.space_group_name_H-M   'P 1'
#
loop_
_entity.id
_entity.type
_entity.pdbx_description
1 polymer ?
#
loop_
_entity_poly.entity_id
_entity_poly.type
_entity_poly.pdbx_seq_one_letter_code
_entity_poly.pdbx_strand_id
1 'polypeptide(L)'
;RYKHGRNLTYESKDVLAVKDPASVGLPKANVSTVYIFAKSDRFFVYPNNYNHFVTYFRHTFQHGGISLEEMLVPWAVLTPR
;
A
#
# COMPACT_ATOMS: atom_id res chain seq x y z
N ARG A 1 3.91 1.52 -0.87
CA ARG A 1 2.88 2.39 -0.24
C ARG A 1 1.90 1.55 0.60
N TYR A 2 2.45 0.55 1.30
CA TYR A 2 1.74 -0.28 2.27
C TYR A 2 2.60 -0.37 3.54
N LYS A 3 1.97 -0.69 4.66
CA LYS A 3 2.64 -1.02 5.92
C LYS A 3 1.93 -2.20 6.56
N HIS A 4 2.68 -2.99 7.33
CA HIS A 4 2.11 -4.02 8.18
C HIS A 4 2.70 -3.92 9.58
N GLY A 5 1.92 -4.32 10.59
CA GLY A 5 2.38 -4.26 11.97
C GLY A 5 1.24 -4.29 12.96
N ARG A 6 1.56 -3.89 14.20
CA ARG A 6 0.61 -3.74 15.31
C ARG A 6 0.41 -2.24 15.57
N ASN A 7 -0.80 -1.85 15.98
CA ASN A 7 -1.11 -0.48 16.42
C ASN A 7 -0.70 0.62 15.41
N LEU A 8 -1.03 0.43 14.13
CA LEU A 8 -0.77 1.43 13.10
C LEU A 8 -1.76 2.60 13.22
N THR A 9 -1.25 3.83 13.28
CA THR A 9 -2.06 5.05 13.19
C THR A 9 -2.16 5.48 11.73
N TYR A 10 -3.39 5.69 11.26
CA TYR A 10 -3.68 6.10 9.88
C TYR A 10 -5.05 6.77 9.79
N GLU A 11 -5.25 7.54 8.72
CA GLU A 11 -6.55 8.11 8.37
C GLU A 11 -7.38 7.07 7.59
N SER A 12 -8.54 6.69 8.12
CA SER A 12 -9.33 5.56 7.61
C SER A 12 -9.87 5.79 6.20
N LYS A 13 -10.17 7.05 5.84
CA LYS A 13 -10.65 7.36 4.47
C LYS A 13 -9.56 7.14 3.42
N ASP A 14 -8.29 7.27 3.81
CA ASP A 14 -7.11 7.32 2.94
C ASP A 14 -6.46 5.95 2.70
N VAL A 15 -6.89 4.93 3.44
CA VAL A 15 -6.29 3.59 3.39
C VAL A 15 -7.35 2.50 3.26
N LEU A 16 -6.95 1.35 2.71
CA LEU A 16 -7.63 0.09 2.94
C LEU A 16 -6.91 -0.64 4.07
N ALA A 17 -7.63 -0.91 5.16
CA ALA A 17 -7.10 -1.65 6.30
C ALA A 17 -7.60 -3.10 6.28
N VAL A 18 -6.65 -4.03 6.24
CA VAL A 18 -6.89 -5.48 6.30
C VAL A 18 -6.53 -5.98 7.68
N LYS A 19 -7.55 -6.21 8.51
CA LYS A 19 -7.38 -6.69 9.90
C LYS A 19 -7.12 -8.20 9.99
N ASP A 20 -7.58 -8.97 9.01
CA ASP A 20 -7.26 -10.40 8.88
C ASP A 20 -6.51 -10.66 7.57
N PRO A 21 -5.16 -10.72 7.60
CA PRO A 21 -4.34 -10.85 6.38
C PRO A 21 -4.64 -12.14 5.60
N ALA A 22 -4.95 -13.23 6.31
CA ALA A 22 -5.22 -14.53 5.70
C ALA A 22 -6.43 -14.48 4.74
N SER A 23 -7.46 -13.70 5.07
CA SER A 23 -8.67 -13.54 4.23
C SER A 23 -8.40 -13.02 2.81
N VAL A 24 -7.25 -12.38 2.58
CA VAL A 24 -6.83 -11.81 1.29
C VAL A 24 -5.53 -12.44 0.78
N GLY A 25 -5.13 -13.60 1.32
CA GLY A 25 -3.94 -14.33 0.90
C GLY A 25 -2.61 -13.71 1.34
N LEU A 26 -2.62 -12.82 2.33
CA LEU A 26 -1.40 -12.22 2.88
C LEU A 26 -0.87 -13.01 4.09
N PRO A 27 0.45 -13.03 4.30
CA PRO A 27 1.05 -13.74 5.42
C PRO A 27 0.67 -13.10 6.75
N LYS A 28 0.47 -13.94 7.77
CA LYS A 28 0.13 -13.52 9.12
C LYS A 28 1.29 -13.84 10.06
N ALA A 29 2.24 -12.91 10.16
CA ALA A 29 3.42 -13.07 11.02
C ALA A 29 3.03 -13.26 12.50
N ASN A 30 1.91 -12.68 12.93
CA ASN A 30 1.31 -12.91 14.24
C ASN A 30 -0.19 -12.57 14.22
N VAL A 31 -0.92 -13.02 15.24
CA VAL A 31 -2.39 -12.92 15.32
C VAL A 31 -2.90 -11.49 15.11
N SER A 32 -2.16 -10.50 15.62
CA SER A 32 -2.50 -9.08 15.58
C SER A 32 -1.87 -8.31 14.42
N THR A 33 -1.33 -8.98 13.40
CA THR A 33 -0.80 -8.30 12.21
C THR A 33 -1.94 -7.66 11.43
N VAL A 34 -1.88 -6.34 11.22
CA VAL A 34 -2.77 -5.60 10.32
C VAL A 34 -1.96 -5.09 9.15
N TYR A 35 -2.53 -5.14 7.95
CA TYR A 35 -1.98 -4.49 6.76
C TYR A 35 -2.78 -3.24 6.44
N ILE A 36 -2.09 -2.17 6.05
CA ILE A 36 -2.71 -0.97 5.50
C ILE A 36 -2.10 -0.67 4.14
N PHE A 37 -2.95 -0.39 3.18
CA PHE A 37 -2.57 0.00 1.82
C PHE A 37 -3.08 1.41 1.54
N ALA A 38 -2.22 2.29 1.07
CA ALA A 38 -2.63 3.65 0.72
C ALA A 38 -3.47 3.66 -0.57
N LYS A 39 -4.52 4.48 -0.58
CA LYS A 39 -5.37 4.73 -1.76
C LYS A 39 -4.79 5.85 -2.64
N SER A 40 -5.28 5.94 -3.88
CA SER A 40 -5.00 7.04 -4.82
C SER A 40 -3.51 7.26 -5.02
N ASP A 41 -3.01 8.49 -4.86
CA ASP A 41 -1.60 8.88 -4.98
C ASP A 41 -0.91 9.05 -3.60
N ARG A 42 -1.58 8.65 -2.51
CA ARG A 42 -1.07 8.85 -1.15
C ARG A 42 0.04 7.89 -0.76
N PHE A 43 0.94 8.33 0.10
CA PHE A 43 2.04 7.53 0.63
C PHE A 43 2.23 7.77 2.14
N PHE A 44 2.89 6.82 2.81
CA PHE A 44 3.18 6.92 4.24
C PHE A 44 4.57 7.54 4.46
N VAL A 45 4.63 8.55 5.31
CA VAL A 45 5.88 9.15 5.79
C VAL A 45 5.99 8.98 7.30
N TYR A 46 7.22 8.84 7.79
CA TYR A 46 7.47 8.85 9.22
C TYR A 46 7.44 10.29 9.75
N PRO A 47 6.98 10.52 10.99
CA PRO A 47 6.95 11.86 11.58
C PRO A 47 8.35 12.49 11.67
N ASN A 48 9.35 11.65 11.97
CA ASN A 48 10.75 12.07 12.01
C ASN A 48 11.18 12.52 10.61
N ASN A 49 11.61 13.78 10.51
CA ASN A 49 12.05 14.40 9.26
C ASN A 49 10.96 14.43 8.16
N TYR A 50 9.70 14.65 8.54
CA TYR A 50 8.54 14.68 7.64
C TYR A 50 8.77 15.52 6.37
N ASN A 51 9.24 16.76 6.51
CA ASN A 51 9.42 17.68 5.37
C ASN A 51 10.41 17.16 4.33
N HIS A 52 11.49 16.51 4.77
CA HIS A 52 12.46 15.89 3.88
C HIS A 52 11.80 14.77 3.06
N PHE A 53 11.12 13.83 3.73
CA PHE A 53 10.52 12.68 3.05
C PHE A 53 9.32 13.05 2.17
N VAL A 54 8.48 13.99 2.60
CA VAL A 54 7.38 14.48 1.74
C VAL A 54 7.95 15.08 0.47
N THR A 55 8.96 15.95 0.57
CA THR A 55 9.58 16.55 -0.61
C THR A 55 10.26 15.51 -1.49
N TYR A 56 10.96 14.55 -0.86
CA TYR A 56 11.67 13.48 -1.55
C TYR A 56 10.75 12.58 -2.38
N PHE A 57 9.57 12.22 -1.85
CA PHE A 57 8.63 11.34 -2.55
C PHE A 57 7.64 12.09 -3.45
N ARG A 58 7.45 13.39 -3.25
CA ARG A 58 6.52 14.19 -4.05
C ARG A 58 6.93 14.18 -5.53
N HIS A 59 5.96 14.00 -6.42
CA HIS A 59 6.15 13.93 -7.88
C HIS A 59 7.06 12.78 -8.37
N THR A 60 7.28 11.76 -7.53
CA THR A 60 7.98 10.54 -7.95
C THR A 60 6.99 9.40 -8.18
N PHE A 61 7.37 8.42 -8.99
CA PHE A 61 6.58 7.20 -9.15
C PHE A 61 6.73 6.33 -7.90
N GLN A 62 5.64 6.22 -7.14
CA GLN A 62 5.56 5.42 -5.93
C GLN A 62 4.56 4.28 -6.13
N HIS A 63 4.92 3.07 -5.71
CA HIS A 63 4.10 1.87 -5.90
C HIS A 63 3.85 1.10 -4.60
N GLY A 64 3.07 0.02 -4.69
CA GLY A 64 2.68 -0.86 -3.58
C GLY A 64 1.56 -0.29 -2.74
N GLY A 65 0.68 0.53 -3.31
CA GLY A 65 -0.62 0.90 -2.76
C GLY A 65 -1.72 0.07 -3.42
N ILE A 66 -2.94 0.61 -3.43
CA ILE A 66 -4.11 0.04 -4.11
C ILE A 66 -4.75 1.06 -5.05
N SER A 67 -3.94 1.88 -5.73
CA SER A 67 -4.46 2.75 -6.78
C SER A 67 -4.98 1.93 -7.96
N LEU A 68 -5.86 2.51 -8.79
CA LEU A 68 -6.46 1.79 -9.91
C LEU A 68 -5.38 1.28 -10.89
N GLU A 69 -4.37 2.10 -11.12
CA GLU A 69 -3.22 1.83 -11.98
C GLU A 69 -2.33 0.70 -11.42
N GLU A 70 -2.33 0.50 -10.11
CA GLU A 70 -1.58 -0.59 -9.46
C GLU A 70 -2.36 -1.92 -9.46
N MET A 71 -3.70 -1.84 -9.49
CA MET A 71 -4.58 -3.02 -9.43
C MET A 71 -4.94 -3.55 -10.82
N LEU A 72 -5.00 -2.70 -11.84
CA LEU A 72 -5.28 -3.11 -13.21
C LEU A 72 -4.00 -3.55 -13.91
N VAL A 73 -3.89 -4.85 -14.19
CA VAL A 73 -2.77 -5.43 -14.93
C VAL A 73 -3.22 -5.72 -16.37
N PRO A 74 -2.69 -5.03 -17.39
CA PRO A 74 -2.97 -5.38 -18.78
C PRO A 74 -2.36 -6.75 -19.09
N TRP A 75 -3.12 -7.58 -19.81
CA TRP A 75 -2.65 -8.89 -20.25
C TRP A 75 -2.99 -9.07 -21.73
N ALA A 76 -2.17 -9.86 -22.43
CA ALA A 76 -2.34 -10.17 -23.84
C ALA A 76 -2.10 -11.65 -24.09
N VAL A 77 -2.83 -12.22 -25.04
CA VAL A 77 -2.63 -13.59 -25.53
C VAL A 77 -2.02 -13.51 -26.90
N LEU A 78 -0.86 -14.13 -27.08
CA LEU A 78 -0.17 -14.20 -28.35
C LEU A 78 -0.37 -15.58 -28.96
N THR A 79 -0.70 -15.60 -30.25
CA THR A 79 -0.72 -16.83 -31.04
C THR A 79 0.60 -16.93 -31.82
N PRO A 80 1.33 -18.05 -31.70
CA PRO A 80 2.56 -18.24 -32.46
C PRO A 80 2.26 -18.31 -33.97
N ARG A 81 3.23 -17.83 -34.77
CA ARG A 81 3.25 -18.00 -36.22
C ARG A 81 4.12 -19.18 -36.62
#